data_AF-A0A949XPE7-F1
#
_entry.id   AF-A0A949XPE7-F1
#
_cell.length_a   1.000
_cell.length_b   1.000
_cell.length_c   1.000
_cell.angle_alpha   90.00
_cell.angle_beta   90.00
_cell.angle_gamma   90.00
#
_symmetry.space_group_name_H-M   'P 1'
#
loop_
_entity.id
_entity.type
_entity.pdbx_description
1 polymer ?
#
loop_
_entity_poly.entity_id
_entity_poly.type
_entity_poly.pdbx_seq_one_letter_code
_entity_poly.pdbx_strand_id
1 'polypeptide(L)' 'MTIIEEIFRLFESKGKTSYLGEPISQLQHALQAANCALREHAPAHLVVAALLHDVGHLVEDLPEDIAGRG' A
#
# COMPACT_ATOMS: atom_id res chain seq x y z
N MET A 1 5.56 -18.66 -10.24
CA MET A 1 5.28 -17.55 -9.32
C MET A 1 4.86 -16.37 -10.14
N THR A 2 3.64 -15.88 -9.96
CA THR A 2 3.11 -14.74 -10.72
C THR A 2 3.39 -13.42 -10.01
N ILE A 3 3.35 -12.30 -10.74
CA ILE A 3 3.49 -10.97 -10.14
C ILE A 3 2.41 -10.70 -9.08
N ILE A 4 1.22 -11.25 -9.27
CA ILE A 4 0.12 -11.15 -8.28
C ILE A 4 0.48 -11.88 -6.99
N GLU A 5 1.06 -13.09 -7.08
CA GLU A 5 1.53 -13.85 -5.91
C GLU A 5 2.70 -13.16 -5.20
N GLU A 6 3.53 -12.38 -5.90
CA GLU A 6 4.57 -11.53 -5.31
C GLU A 6 3.97 -10.37 -4.51
N ILE A 7 2.98 -9.67 -5.08
CA ILE A 7 2.28 -8.57 -4.40
C ILE A 7 1.62 -9.08 -3.11
N PHE A 8 0.92 -10.21 -3.14
CA PHE A 8 0.31 -10.78 -1.94
C PHE A 8 1.35 -11.09 -0.86
N ARG A 9 2.48 -11.70 -1.23
CA ARG A 9 3.55 -12.00 -0.27
C ARG A 9 4.21 -10.76 0.31
N LEU A 10 4.32 -9.67 -0.45
CA LEU A 10 4.78 -8.39 0.09
C LEU A 10 3.85 -7.87 1.19
N PHE A 11 2.53 -7.86 0.95
CA PHE A 11 1.57 -7.45 1.97
C PHE A 11 1.50 -8.40 3.17
N GLU A 12 1.64 -9.72 2.97
CA GLU A 12 1.65 -10.69 4.07
C GLU A 12 2.88 -10.55 4.97
N SER A 13 4.06 -10.34 4.37
CA SER A 13 5.34 -10.27 5.10
C SER A 13 5.58 -8.92 5.74
N LYS A 14 5.26 -7.83 5.04
CA LYS A 14 5.61 -6.45 5.44
C LYS A 14 4.40 -5.55 5.69
N GLY A 15 3.20 -5.89 5.21
CA GLY A 15 2.02 -5.03 5.32
C GLY A 15 1.53 -4.75 6.75
N LYS A 16 2.04 -5.47 7.75
CA LYS A 16 1.73 -5.29 9.17
C LYS A 16 2.62 -4.27 9.88
N THR A 17 3.69 -3.77 9.23
CA THR A 17 4.52 -2.71 9.80
C THR A 17 3.78 -1.38 9.79
N SER A 18 4.18 -0.45 10.67
CA SER A 18 3.61 0.90 10.70
C SER A 18 3.82 1.59 9.34
N TYR A 19 2.80 2.33 8.92
CA TYR A 19 2.87 3.20 7.75
C TYR A 19 3.53 4.52 8.14
N LEU A 20 4.84 4.67 7.89
CA LEU A 20 5.59 5.91 8.05
C LEU A 20 5.37 6.63 9.41
N GLY A 21 5.28 5.86 10.51
CA GLY A 21 5.05 6.39 11.86
C GLY A 21 3.60 6.70 12.21
N GLU A 22 2.66 6.53 11.28
CA GLU A 22 1.23 6.62 11.55
C GLU A 22 0.73 5.42 12.35
N PRO A 23 -0.35 5.58 13.16
CA PRO A 23 -0.92 4.51 13.99
C PRO A 23 -1.77 3.52 13.17
N ILE A 24 -1.38 3.27 11.91
CA ILE A 24 -1.97 2.28 11.01
C ILE A 24 -0.86 1.51 10.31
N SER A 25 -1.17 0.31 9.84
CA SER A 25 -0.23 -0.50 9.07
C SER A 25 -0.23 -0.13 7.58
N GLN A 26 0.85 -0.45 6.88
CA GLN A 26 0.96 -0.30 5.41
C GLN A 26 -0.24 -0.92 4.68
N LEU A 27 -0.67 -2.13 5.08
CA LEU A 27 -1.85 -2.79 4.53
C LEU A 27 -3.15 -2.04 4.85
N GLN A 28 -3.29 -1.50 6.06
CA GLN A 28 -4.49 -0.74 6.44
C GLN A 28 -4.62 0.53 5.60
N HIS A 29 -3.54 1.28 5.42
CA HIS A 29 -3.49 2.46 4.54
C HIS A 29 -3.87 2.10 3.10
N ALA A 30 -3.23 1.08 2.53
CA ALA A 30 -3.51 0.61 1.17
C ALA A 30 -4.99 0.20 0.97
N LEU A 31 -5.57 -0.53 1.93
CA LEU A 31 -6.99 -0.93 1.89
C LEU A 31 -7.94 0.27 2.05
N GLN A 32 -7.60 1.24 2.90
CA GLN A 32 -8.40 2.46 3.06
C GLN A 32 -8.40 3.30 1.76
N ALA A 33 -7.24 3.47 1.12
CA ALA A 33 -7.12 4.15 -0.17
C ALA A 33 -7.96 3.47 -1.26
N ALA A 34 -7.85 2.13 -1.38
CA ALA A 34 -8.65 1.35 -2.31
C ALA A 34 -10.16 1.45 -2.01
N ASN A 35 -10.54 1.42 -0.73
CA ASN A 35 -11.93 1.55 -0.30
C ASN A 35 -12.52 2.95 -0.61
N CYS A 36 -11.73 4.02 -0.51
CA CYS A 36 -12.15 5.34 -0.97
C CYS A 36 -12.48 5.34 -2.47
N ALA A 37 -11.60 4.76 -3.31
CA ALA A 37 -11.86 4.64 -4.75
C ALA A 37 -13.12 3.80 -5.06
N LEU A 38 -13.33 2.70 -4.32
CA LEU A 38 -14.55 1.89 -4.45
C LEU A 38 -15.83 2.67 -4.11
N ARG A 39 -15.79 3.48 -3.05
CA ARG A 39 -16.94 4.29 -2.61
C ARG A 39 -17.31 5.38 -3.60
N GLU A 40 -16.34 5.87 -4.36
CA GLU A 40 -16.54 6.83 -5.45
C GLU A 40 -16.90 6.16 -6.79
N HIS A 41 -17.20 4.85 -6.78
CA HIS A 41 -17.51 4.07 -7.99
C HIS A 41 -16.42 4.17 -9.07
N ALA A 42 -15.16 4.33 -8.66
CA ALA A 42 -14.05 4.40 -9.58
C ALA A 42 -13.90 3.09 -10.36
N PRO A 43 -13.43 3.13 -11.62
CA PRO A 43 -13.15 1.92 -12.39
C PRO A 43 -12.08 1.06 -11.69
N ALA A 44 -12.14 -0.26 -11.92
CA ALA A 44 -11.29 -1.25 -11.25
C ALA A 44 -9.79 -0.93 -11.30
N HIS A 45 -9.30 -0.37 -12.41
CA HIS A 45 -7.90 0.01 -12.54
C HIS A 45 -7.49 1.14 -11.58
N LEU A 46 -8.40 2.07 -11.23
CA LEU A 46 -8.12 3.11 -10.23
C LEU A 46 -8.18 2.55 -8.80
N VAL A 47 -9.08 1.59 -8.54
CA VAL A 47 -9.10 0.88 -7.25
C VAL A 47 -7.78 0.14 -7.02
N VAL A 48 -7.28 -0.56 -8.04
CA VAL A 48 -5.99 -1.25 -7.98
C VAL A 48 -4.83 -0.26 -7.86
N ALA A 49 -4.86 0.86 -8.59
CA ALA A 49 -3.85 1.89 -8.47
C ALA A 49 -3.80 2.47 -7.04
N ALA A 50 -4.95 2.76 -6.44
CA ALA A 50 -5.03 3.24 -5.06
C ALA A 50 -4.53 2.20 -4.05
N LEU A 51 -4.81 0.92 -4.27
CA LEU A 51 -4.27 -0.17 -3.43
C LEU A 51 -2.74 -0.26 -3.50
N LEU A 52 -2.15 0.00 -4.67
CA LEU A 52 -0.74 -0.26 -4.94
C LEU A 52 0.14 1.00 -4.95
N HIS A 53 -0.42 2.19 -4.72
CA HIS A 53 0.29 3.46 -4.91
C HIS A 53 1.60 3.55 -4.10
N ASP A 54 1.62 2.95 -2.90
CA ASP A 54 2.76 2.93 -1.99
C ASP A 54 3.47 1.57 -1.90
N VAL A 55 3.22 0.65 -2.84
CA VAL A 55 3.83 -0.70 -2.81
C VAL A 55 5.37 -0.66 -2.80
N GLY A 56 5.97 0.44 -3.28
CA GLY A 56 7.42 0.70 -3.19
C GLY A 56 7.97 0.64 -1.77
N HIS A 57 7.20 1.08 -0.76
CA HIS A 57 7.58 0.99 0.66
C HIS A 57 7.65 -0.45 1.19
N LEU A 58 7.02 -1.40 0.52
CA LEU A 58 7.14 -2.83 0.84
C LEU A 58 8.32 -3.46 0.11
N VAL A 59 8.63 -3.00 -1.11
CA VAL A 59 9.74 -3.52 -1.92
C VAL A 59 11.09 -3.11 -1.32
N GLU A 60 11.22 -1.82 -1.02
CA GLU A 60 12.43 -1.24 -0.46
C GLU A 60 12.24 -1.05 1.05
N ASP A 61 13.25 -1.35 1.87
CA ASP A 61 13.25 -0.96 3.28
C ASP A 61 13.56 0.54 3.37
N LEU A 62 12.63 1.32 2.84
CA LEU A 62 12.70 2.77 2.72
C LEU A 62 12.62 3.38 4.12
N PRO A 63 13.57 4.25 4.51
CA PRO A 63 13.54 4.89 5.83
C PRO A 63 12.23 5.64 6.06
N GLU A 64 11.72 5.60 7.29
CA GLU A 64 10.43 6.18 7.69
C GLU A 64 10.29 7.70 7.39
N ASP A 65 11.37 8.40 7.03
CA ASP A 65 11.43 9.85 6.86
C ASP A 65 11.20 10.38 5.43
N ILE A 66 10.98 9.52 4.42
CA ILE A 66 10.98 9.95 3.01
C ILE A 66 9.83 10.90 2.69
N ALA A 67 8.67 10.71 3.33
CA ALA A 67 7.55 11.63 3.19
C ALA A 67 7.85 13.05 3.72
N GLY A 68 8.86 13.19 4.60
CA GLY A 68 9.29 14.48 5.17
C GLY A 68 10.39 15.20 4.40
N ARG A 69 10.87 14.65 3.28
CA ARG A 69 11.95 15.26 2.45
C ARG A 69 11.44 15.97 1.18
N GLY A 70 10.12 16.13 1.05
CA GLY A 70 9.47 16.89 -0.02
C GLY A 70 9.58 18.40 0.18
#